data_AF-A0A661VIR9-F1
#
_entry.id   AF-A0A661VIR9-F1
#
_cell.length_a   1.000
_cell.length_b   1.000
_cell.length_c   1.000
_cell.angle_alpha   90.00
_cell.angle_beta   90.00
_cell.angle_gamma   90.00
#
_symmetry.space_group_name_H-M   'P 1'
#
loop_
_entity.id
_entity.type
_entity.pdbx_description
1 polymer ?
#
loop_
_entity_poly.entity_id
_entity_poly.type
_entity_poly.pdbx_seq_one_letter_code
_entity_poly.pdbx_strand_id
1 'polypeptide(L)'
;MRISCAQVVQQIGCPYAAKKKLVEIDYPTNLNDKPFPKKGKVPLTLQGCSFCDVARDKGFGLTLSTSTVLRQIARLPEDEEGRKIPFELVNENSVASLAPLLSAIKDSQIRISQVNLVTRADWLLKAEPRLREALQLAKFLKVRILLAAVGLESFSDQILRNLNKGYSVETNVSAIRLMRRLKEEFPENFLYATSEGAGHGFIHPTPWDSPRTLGEARAFILAYGLNQDILPPRSTPLIIHHACALGEWIRRLEEEEGLKLKRSGSIIEWW
;
A
#
# COMPACT_ATOMS: atom_id res chain seq x y z
N MET A 1 -3.79 24.48 16.55
CA MET A 1 -3.61 23.46 15.50
C MET A 1 -4.99 22.93 15.12
N ARG A 2 -5.48 23.17 13.90
CA ARG A 2 -6.77 22.66 13.42
C ARG A 2 -6.53 21.29 12.79
N ILE A 3 -7.24 20.25 13.26
CA ILE A 3 -7.16 18.91 12.66
C ILE A 3 -7.78 18.99 11.26
N SER A 4 -7.01 18.69 10.22
CA SER A 4 -7.42 18.80 8.81
C SER A 4 -7.73 17.46 8.14
N CYS A 5 -7.34 16.35 8.76
CA CYS A 5 -7.64 14.99 8.31
C CYS A 5 -7.73 14.06 9.52
N ALA A 6 -8.61 13.05 9.45
CA ALA A 6 -8.80 12.04 10.49
C ALA A 6 -8.64 10.61 9.93
N GLN A 7 -8.78 9.62 10.80
CA GLN A 7 -8.90 8.21 10.42
C GLN A 7 -10.26 7.67 10.86
N VAL A 8 -10.89 6.89 10.00
CA VAL A 8 -12.13 6.17 10.27
C VAL A 8 -11.86 4.70 10.08
N VAL A 9 -12.02 3.91 11.15
CA VAL A 9 -11.72 2.48 11.10
C VAL A 9 -12.92 1.73 10.54
N GLN A 10 -12.72 1.03 9.43
CA GLN A 10 -13.69 0.09 8.87
C GLN A 10 -13.21 -1.35 9.00
N GLN A 11 -11.92 -1.59 8.80
CA GLN A 11 -11.32 -2.90 8.96
C GLN A 11 -9.95 -2.78 9.61
N ILE A 12 -9.71 -3.62 10.60
CA ILE A 12 -8.37 -3.79 11.18
C ILE A 12 -7.75 -5.01 10.52
N GLY A 13 -6.52 -4.86 10.05
CA GLY A 13 -5.77 -5.97 9.47
C GLY A 13 -5.86 -6.11 7.96
N CYS A 14 -5.11 -7.07 7.43
CA CYS A 14 -4.95 -7.32 6.00
C CYS A 14 -5.45 -8.72 5.61
N PRO A 15 -6.50 -8.85 4.79
CA PRO A 15 -6.98 -10.15 4.29
C PRO A 15 -5.91 -10.96 3.53
N TYR A 16 -4.91 -10.29 2.96
CA TYR A 16 -3.78 -10.95 2.32
C TYR A 16 -2.89 -11.70 3.33
N ALA A 17 -2.88 -11.27 4.60
CA ALA A 17 -2.19 -11.93 5.70
C ALA A 17 -2.96 -13.11 6.30
N ALA A 18 -4.23 -13.34 5.93
CA ALA A 18 -5.00 -14.45 6.48
C ALA A 18 -4.48 -15.83 6.04
N LYS A 19 -3.74 -15.91 4.93
CA LYS A 19 -3.26 -17.18 4.35
C LYS A 19 -1.77 -17.37 4.60
N LYS A 20 -1.43 -18.49 5.24
CA LYS A 20 -0.05 -18.95 5.40
C LYS A 20 0.44 -19.57 4.09
N LYS A 21 1.64 -19.20 3.66
CA LYS A 21 2.26 -19.70 2.41
C LYS A 21 3.74 -19.99 2.63
N LEU A 22 4.20 -21.11 2.07
CA LEU A 22 5.63 -21.37 1.89
C LEU A 22 6.12 -20.61 0.66
N VAL A 23 7.14 -19.79 0.84
CA VAL A 23 7.78 -19.02 -0.22
C VAL A 23 9.29 -19.22 -0.14
N GLU A 24 9.98 -18.84 -1.20
CA GLU A 24 11.43 -18.79 -1.24
C GLU A 24 11.84 -17.34 -1.46
N ILE A 25 12.68 -16.79 -0.58
CA ILE A 25 13.22 -15.44 -0.71
C ILE A 25 14.68 -15.54 -1.15
N ASP A 26 15.06 -14.81 -2.18
CA ASP A 26 16.43 -14.82 -2.68
C ASP A 26 17.42 -14.40 -1.58
N TYR A 27 18.64 -14.95 -1.61
CA TYR A 27 19.78 -14.37 -0.91
C TYR A 27 19.96 -12.89 -1.32
N PRO A 28 20.48 -12.02 -0.43
CA PRO A 28 20.72 -10.63 -0.79
C PRO A 28 21.74 -10.56 -1.94
N THR A 29 21.62 -9.53 -2.77
CA THR A 29 22.69 -9.14 -3.70
C THR A 29 23.70 -8.23 -3.00
N ASN A 30 23.23 -7.45 -2.02
CA ASN A 30 24.02 -6.53 -1.24
C ASN A 30 23.61 -6.61 0.24
N LEU A 31 24.60 -6.62 1.13
CA LEU A 31 24.43 -6.57 2.57
C LEU A 31 25.53 -5.69 3.18
N ASN A 32 25.17 -4.75 4.07
CA ASN A 32 26.07 -3.74 4.65
C ASN A 32 26.85 -2.95 3.60
N ASP A 33 26.15 -2.45 2.58
CA ASP A 33 26.70 -1.77 1.40
C ASP A 33 27.79 -2.55 0.64
N LYS A 34 27.84 -3.88 0.78
CA LYS A 34 28.81 -4.76 0.13
C LYS A 34 28.13 -5.84 -0.70
N PRO A 35 28.67 -6.19 -1.90
CA PRO A 35 28.18 -7.32 -2.68
C PRO A 35 28.18 -8.61 -1.85
N PHE A 36 27.07 -9.34 -1.90
CA PHE A 36 26.94 -10.64 -1.25
C PHE A 36 27.19 -11.76 -2.29
N PRO A 37 28.18 -12.64 -2.08
CA PRO A 37 28.65 -13.55 -3.14
C PRO A 37 27.74 -14.77 -3.34
N LYS A 38 27.02 -15.19 -2.30
CA LYS A 38 26.20 -16.41 -2.36
C LYS A 38 24.89 -16.14 -3.11
N LYS A 39 24.54 -17.08 -3.98
CA LYS A 39 23.25 -17.12 -4.69
C LYS A 39 22.44 -18.29 -4.18
N GLY A 40 21.13 -18.19 -4.33
CA GLY A 40 20.20 -19.22 -3.89
C GLY A 40 18.99 -18.56 -3.25
N LYS A 41 18.20 -19.37 -2.54
CA LYS A 41 16.99 -18.90 -1.88
C LYS A 41 16.86 -19.54 -0.50
N VAL A 42 16.25 -18.79 0.39
CA VAL A 42 15.92 -19.20 1.75
C VAL A 42 14.43 -19.51 1.81
N PRO A 43 14.02 -20.76 2.11
CA PRO A 43 12.62 -21.10 2.27
C PRO A 43 12.07 -20.47 3.56
N LEU A 44 10.92 -19.82 3.46
CA LEU A 44 10.25 -19.16 4.56
C LEU A 44 8.76 -19.42 4.51
N THR A 45 8.18 -19.62 5.68
CA THR A 45 6.73 -19.61 5.80
C THR A 45 6.26 -18.27 6.29
N LEU A 46 5.40 -17.59 5.54
CA LEU A 46 4.92 -16.27 5.88
C LEU A 46 3.43 -16.08 5.58
N GLN A 47 2.90 -14.97 6.07
CA GLN A 47 1.54 -14.47 5.87
C GLN A 47 1.64 -13.05 5.33
N GLY A 48 0.94 -12.72 4.24
CA GLY A 48 0.95 -11.36 3.70
C GLY A 48 2.26 -10.96 3.02
N CYS A 49 2.54 -9.65 2.95
CA CYS A 49 3.80 -9.14 2.37
C CYS A 49 4.97 -9.43 3.33
N SER A 50 6.14 -9.79 2.81
CA SER A 50 7.25 -10.29 3.64
C SER A 50 7.83 -9.25 4.61
N PHE A 51 7.72 -7.97 4.26
CA PHE A 51 8.21 -6.83 5.04
C PHE A 51 7.19 -6.27 6.04
N CYS A 52 5.93 -6.68 5.95
CA CYS A 52 4.83 -6.10 6.71
C CYS A 52 4.68 -6.77 8.08
N ASP A 53 4.65 -5.98 9.15
CA ASP A 53 4.42 -6.42 10.53
C ASP A 53 2.93 -6.62 10.86
N VAL A 54 2.04 -5.93 10.13
CA VAL A 54 0.56 -6.10 10.19
C VAL A 54 0.17 -7.57 10.07
N ALA A 55 0.92 -8.38 9.33
CA ALA A 55 0.61 -9.80 9.16
C ALA A 55 0.80 -10.64 10.43
N ARG A 56 1.74 -10.27 11.32
CA ARG A 56 1.92 -10.94 12.62
C ARG A 56 1.02 -10.36 13.71
N ASP A 57 0.80 -9.05 13.71
CA ASP A 57 0.12 -8.37 14.83
C ASP A 57 -1.37 -8.11 14.59
N LYS A 58 -1.81 -8.03 13.33
CA LYS A 58 -3.16 -7.62 12.92
C LYS A 58 -3.72 -8.52 11.81
N GLY A 59 -3.29 -9.79 11.74
CA GLY A 59 -3.64 -10.69 10.62
C GLY A 59 -5.13 -11.03 10.49
N PHE A 60 -5.92 -10.85 11.56
CA PHE A 60 -7.36 -11.07 11.52
C PHE A 60 -8.07 -9.84 10.96
N GLY A 61 -8.57 -9.95 9.72
CA GLY A 61 -9.30 -8.90 9.00
C GLY A 61 -10.67 -8.60 9.59
N LEU A 62 -10.71 -8.06 10.82
CA LEU A 62 -11.94 -7.71 11.52
C LEU A 62 -12.61 -6.51 10.85
N THR A 63 -13.84 -6.69 10.37
CA THR A 63 -14.66 -5.61 9.81
C THR A 63 -15.63 -5.08 10.87
N LEU A 64 -15.70 -3.76 11.02
CA LEU A 64 -16.69 -3.10 11.86
C LEU A 64 -18.03 -2.96 11.14
N SER A 65 -19.13 -2.97 11.89
CA SER A 65 -20.46 -2.74 11.31
C SER A 65 -20.56 -1.36 10.65
N THR A 66 -21.36 -1.25 9.59
CA THR A 66 -21.64 0.04 8.93
C THR A 66 -22.11 1.10 9.91
N SER A 67 -22.96 0.74 10.88
CA SER A 67 -23.43 1.67 11.91
C SER A 67 -22.30 2.22 12.79
N THR A 68 -21.27 1.42 13.07
CA THR A 68 -20.10 1.85 13.84
C THR A 68 -19.22 2.78 13.02
N VAL A 69 -19.03 2.50 11.73
CA VAL A 69 -18.30 3.37 10.80
C VAL A 69 -19.01 4.73 10.67
N LEU A 70 -20.33 4.73 10.47
CA LEU A 70 -21.12 5.96 10.37
C LEU A 70 -21.06 6.81 11.64
N ARG A 71 -21.10 6.18 12.83
CA ARG A 71 -20.94 6.90 14.11
C ARG A 71 -19.58 7.57 14.22
N GLN A 72 -18.50 6.96 13.73
CA GLN A 72 -17.18 7.61 13.68
C GLN A 72 -17.22 8.84 12.76
N ILE A 73 -17.73 8.68 11.52
CA ILE A 73 -17.81 9.78 10.54
C ILE A 73 -18.65 10.94 11.06
N ALA A 74 -19.82 10.66 11.66
CA ALA A 74 -20.71 11.67 12.21
C ALA A 74 -20.07 12.51 13.33
N ARG A 75 -19.07 11.96 14.03
CA ARG A 75 -18.34 12.62 15.12
C ARG A 75 -17.09 13.36 14.66
N LEU A 76 -16.75 13.32 13.38
CA LEU A 76 -15.66 14.13 12.84
C LEU A 76 -16.01 15.63 12.95
N PRO A 77 -14.99 16.49 13.11
CA PRO A 77 -15.13 17.93 12.96
C PRO A 77 -15.73 18.30 11.60
N GLU A 78 -16.36 19.48 11.54
CA GLU A 78 -16.90 20.05 10.31
C GLU A 78 -16.00 21.17 9.76
N ASP A 79 -15.99 21.31 8.44
CA ASP A 79 -15.47 22.47 7.73
C ASP A 79 -16.46 23.64 7.77
N GLU A 80 -16.08 24.75 7.15
CA GLU A 80 -16.89 25.99 7.14
C GLU A 80 -18.20 25.82 6.37
N GLU A 81 -18.30 24.82 5.49
CA GLU A 81 -19.51 24.47 4.75
C GLU A 81 -20.39 23.42 5.45
N GLY A 82 -20.03 23.04 6.69
CA GLY A 82 -20.74 22.04 7.50
C GLY A 82 -20.58 20.61 7.00
N ARG A 83 -19.51 20.30 6.26
CA ARG A 83 -19.15 18.94 5.84
C ARG A 83 -18.10 18.38 6.79
N LYS A 84 -18.12 17.08 7.04
CA LYS A 84 -17.07 16.42 7.80
C LYS A 84 -15.72 16.58 7.09
N ILE A 85 -14.68 16.84 7.89
CA ILE A 85 -13.30 16.93 7.41
C ILE A 85 -12.89 15.65 6.67
N PRO A 86 -11.90 15.72 5.76
CA PRO A 86 -11.34 14.55 5.11
C PRO A 86 -10.92 13.46 6.10
N PHE A 87 -11.03 12.20 5.68
CA PHE A 87 -10.55 11.08 6.49
C PHE A 87 -10.01 9.93 5.65
N GLU A 88 -9.02 9.23 6.19
CA GLU A 88 -8.59 7.94 5.69
C GLU A 88 -9.49 6.83 6.20
N LEU A 89 -10.02 6.03 5.26
CA LEU A 89 -10.75 4.82 5.58
C LEU A 89 -9.74 3.71 5.85
N VAL A 90 -9.51 3.40 7.13
CA VAL A 90 -8.60 2.32 7.53
C VAL A 90 -9.25 1.00 7.15
N ASN A 91 -8.83 0.49 6.00
CA ASN A 91 -9.18 -0.80 5.42
C ASN A 91 -8.22 -1.09 4.25
N GLU A 92 -7.44 -2.15 4.34
CA GLU A 92 -6.49 -2.59 3.31
C GLU A 92 -7.16 -2.89 1.95
N ASN A 93 -8.46 -3.23 1.94
CA ASN A 93 -9.28 -3.49 0.74
C ASN A 93 -10.44 -2.47 0.61
N SER A 94 -10.15 -1.20 0.89
CA SER A 94 -11.12 -0.10 1.00
C SER A 94 -11.97 0.14 -0.26
N VAL A 95 -11.43 -0.13 -1.45
CA VAL A 95 -12.12 0.13 -2.73
C VAL A 95 -13.40 -0.71 -2.85
N ALA A 96 -13.36 -1.97 -2.40
CA ALA A 96 -14.46 -2.92 -2.58
C ALA A 96 -15.70 -2.59 -1.73
N SER A 97 -15.54 -1.80 -0.67
CA SER A 97 -16.58 -1.40 0.29
C SER A 97 -17.00 0.07 0.18
N LEU A 98 -16.41 0.84 -0.75
CA LEU A 98 -16.62 2.28 -0.83
C LEU A 98 -18.03 2.65 -1.28
N ALA A 99 -18.57 2.06 -2.35
CA ALA A 99 -19.90 2.41 -2.85
C ALA A 99 -21.01 2.16 -1.80
N PRO A 100 -21.04 0.99 -1.11
CA PRO A 100 -21.99 0.78 -0.01
C PRO A 100 -21.82 1.80 1.13
N LEU A 101 -20.59 2.19 1.46
CA LEU A 101 -20.34 3.19 2.50
C LEU A 101 -20.88 4.57 2.09
N LEU A 102 -20.61 5.01 0.87
CA LEU A 102 -21.13 6.29 0.36
C LEU A 102 -22.67 6.32 0.32
N SER A 103 -23.32 5.19 -0.02
CA SER A 103 -24.77 5.08 0.06
C SER A 103 -25.27 5.25 1.48
N ALA A 104 -24.65 4.54 2.44
CA ALA A 104 -25.04 4.62 3.84
C ALA A 104 -24.81 6.02 4.45
N ILE A 105 -23.77 6.73 4.02
CA ILE A 105 -23.49 8.13 4.39
C ILE A 105 -24.59 9.05 3.86
N LYS A 106 -24.99 8.88 2.60
CA LYS A 106 -26.10 9.61 1.97
C LYS A 106 -27.42 9.38 2.73
N ASP A 107 -27.75 8.13 3.02
CA ASP A 107 -29.00 7.76 3.71
C ASP A 107 -29.03 8.28 5.15
N SER A 108 -27.86 8.41 5.77
CA SER A 108 -27.69 9.02 7.11
C SER A 108 -27.61 10.55 7.07
N GLN A 109 -27.75 11.17 5.89
CA GLN A 109 -27.66 12.61 5.66
C GLN A 109 -26.35 13.26 6.17
N ILE A 110 -25.26 12.47 6.23
CA ILE A 110 -23.95 12.96 6.64
C ILE A 110 -23.28 13.60 5.43
N ARG A 111 -22.91 14.87 5.55
CA ARG A 111 -22.16 15.58 4.49
C ARG A 111 -20.67 15.37 4.74
N ILE A 112 -19.95 14.82 3.76
CA ILE A 112 -18.49 14.63 3.82
C ILE A 112 -17.83 15.39 2.67
N SER A 113 -16.55 15.75 2.82
CA SER A 113 -15.79 16.45 1.76
C SER A 113 -14.91 15.50 0.95
N GLN A 114 -14.21 14.56 1.62
CA GLN A 114 -13.27 13.65 0.96
C GLN A 114 -13.08 12.34 1.75
N VAL A 115 -12.87 11.24 1.02
CA VAL A 115 -12.45 9.94 1.57
C VAL A 115 -11.09 9.56 0.98
N ASN A 116 -10.12 9.23 1.84
CA ASN A 116 -8.81 8.76 1.44
C ASN A 116 -8.75 7.24 1.53
N LEU A 117 -8.23 6.59 0.50
CA LEU A 117 -8.16 5.14 0.36
C LEU A 117 -6.72 4.66 0.27
N VAL A 118 -6.44 3.53 0.91
CA VAL A 118 -5.23 2.75 0.72
C VAL A 118 -5.62 1.38 0.21
N THR A 119 -4.91 0.86 -0.80
CA THR A 119 -5.19 -0.46 -1.37
C THR A 119 -3.97 -1.10 -2.04
N ARG A 120 -4.09 -2.37 -2.40
CA ARG A 120 -3.14 -3.09 -3.24
C ARG A 120 -3.44 -2.89 -4.73
N ALA A 121 -2.41 -2.95 -5.57
CA ALA A 121 -2.56 -2.83 -7.02
C ALA A 121 -3.52 -3.88 -7.60
N ASP A 122 -3.38 -5.15 -7.21
CA ASP A 122 -4.25 -6.22 -7.71
C ASP A 122 -5.69 -6.11 -7.20
N TRP A 123 -5.90 -5.50 -6.03
CA TRP A 123 -7.24 -5.27 -5.49
C TRP A 123 -7.93 -4.09 -6.14
N LEU A 124 -7.17 -3.02 -6.46
CA LEU A 124 -7.67 -1.90 -7.25
C LEU A 124 -8.24 -2.38 -8.60
N LEU A 125 -7.47 -3.20 -9.32
CA LEU A 125 -7.90 -3.76 -10.61
C LEU A 125 -9.14 -4.64 -10.47
N LYS A 126 -9.15 -5.56 -9.49
CA LYS A 126 -10.30 -6.43 -9.25
C LYS A 126 -11.57 -5.66 -8.86
N ALA A 127 -11.42 -4.52 -8.21
CA ALA A 127 -12.53 -3.71 -7.72
C ALA A 127 -12.94 -2.57 -8.68
N GLU A 128 -12.37 -2.50 -9.90
CA GLU A 128 -12.66 -1.44 -10.86
C GLU A 128 -14.16 -1.16 -11.06
N PRO A 129 -15.04 -2.16 -11.31
CA PRO A 129 -16.47 -1.90 -11.49
C PRO A 129 -17.12 -1.20 -10.29
N ARG A 130 -16.74 -1.61 -9.08
CA ARG A 130 -17.25 -1.02 -7.83
C ARG A 130 -16.67 0.37 -7.56
N LEU A 131 -15.41 0.60 -7.94
CA LEU A 131 -14.81 1.93 -7.85
C LEU A 131 -15.53 2.91 -8.77
N ARG A 132 -15.87 2.50 -9.99
CA ARG A 132 -16.65 3.32 -10.93
C ARG A 132 -18.03 3.67 -10.37
N GLU A 133 -18.71 2.70 -9.78
CA GLU A 133 -19.98 2.92 -9.07
C GLU A 133 -19.81 3.95 -7.93
N ALA A 134 -18.80 3.77 -7.08
CA ALA A 134 -18.49 4.70 -6.00
C ALA A 134 -18.19 6.12 -6.53
N LEU A 135 -17.47 6.25 -7.64
CA LEU A 135 -17.14 7.54 -8.24
C LEU A 135 -18.36 8.25 -8.83
N GLN A 136 -19.32 7.52 -9.42
CA GLN A 136 -20.59 8.11 -9.85
C GLN A 136 -21.39 8.64 -8.65
N LEU A 137 -21.42 7.89 -7.54
CA LEU A 137 -22.07 8.33 -6.32
C LEU A 137 -21.34 9.53 -5.69
N ALA A 138 -20.00 9.51 -5.68
CA ALA A 138 -19.19 10.62 -5.20
C ALA A 138 -19.44 11.90 -6.02
N LYS A 139 -19.59 11.79 -7.35
CA LYS A 139 -19.98 12.90 -8.24
C LYS A 139 -21.33 13.48 -7.86
N PHE A 140 -22.35 12.64 -7.65
CA PHE A 140 -23.67 13.09 -7.19
C PHE A 140 -23.61 13.80 -5.83
N LEU A 141 -22.83 13.25 -4.89
CA LEU A 141 -22.68 13.80 -3.53
C LEU A 141 -21.69 14.98 -3.45
N LYS A 142 -21.00 15.33 -4.53
CA LYS A 142 -19.91 16.32 -4.57
C LYS A 142 -18.78 16.00 -3.56
N VAL A 143 -18.41 14.72 -3.48
CA VAL A 143 -17.35 14.17 -2.63
C VAL A 143 -16.12 13.86 -3.46
N ARG A 144 -14.93 14.10 -2.90
CA ARG A 144 -13.65 13.67 -3.51
C ARG A 144 -13.22 12.32 -2.94
N ILE A 145 -12.65 11.49 -3.79
CA ILE A 145 -12.07 10.20 -3.44
C ILE A 145 -10.58 10.28 -3.78
N LEU A 146 -9.74 10.33 -2.76
CA LEU A 146 -8.30 10.29 -2.91
C LEU A 146 -7.81 8.86 -2.75
N LEU A 147 -7.22 8.30 -3.80
CA LEU A 147 -6.44 7.08 -3.70
C LEU A 147 -5.06 7.43 -3.10
N ALA A 148 -5.05 7.63 -1.78
CA ALA A 148 -3.91 8.15 -1.03
C ALA A 148 -2.67 7.28 -1.16
N ALA A 149 -2.83 5.95 -1.21
CA ALA A 149 -1.70 5.06 -1.49
C ALA A 149 -2.14 3.78 -2.22
N VAL A 150 -1.33 3.38 -3.18
CA VAL A 150 -1.35 2.04 -3.77
C VAL A 150 0.00 1.42 -3.45
N GLY A 151 0.00 0.25 -2.82
CA GLY A 151 1.26 -0.42 -2.46
C GLY A 151 1.92 -1.08 -3.66
N LEU A 152 2.50 -0.30 -4.58
CA LEU A 152 3.18 -0.80 -5.79
C LEU A 152 4.51 -1.50 -5.45
N GLU A 153 5.25 -0.92 -4.51
CA GLU A 153 6.55 -1.29 -3.92
C GLU A 153 7.74 -1.41 -4.85
N SER A 154 7.59 -1.97 -6.05
CA SER A 154 8.71 -2.16 -6.96
C SER A 154 8.26 -2.32 -8.41
N PHE A 155 9.18 -2.01 -9.33
CA PHE A 155 9.04 -2.25 -10.77
C PHE A 155 10.05 -3.32 -11.25
N SER A 156 10.42 -4.25 -10.37
CA SER A 156 11.15 -5.48 -10.69
C SER A 156 10.39 -6.69 -10.17
N ASP A 157 10.09 -7.65 -11.05
CA ASP A 157 9.40 -8.89 -10.66
C ASP A 157 10.20 -9.69 -9.65
N GLN A 158 11.54 -9.60 -9.67
CA GLN A 158 12.39 -10.24 -8.68
C GLN A 158 12.13 -9.67 -7.28
N ILE A 159 12.15 -8.34 -7.15
CA ILE A 159 11.91 -7.67 -5.88
C ILE A 159 10.46 -7.90 -5.42
N LEU A 160 9.46 -7.81 -6.31
CA LEU A 160 8.06 -8.08 -5.96
C LEU A 160 7.83 -9.51 -5.43
N ARG A 161 8.57 -10.50 -5.96
CA ARG A 161 8.56 -11.87 -5.43
C ARG A 161 9.15 -11.93 -4.02
N ASN A 162 10.31 -11.31 -3.78
CA ASN A 162 10.95 -11.28 -2.46
C ASN A 162 10.12 -10.52 -1.41
N LEU A 163 9.39 -9.48 -1.84
CA LEU A 163 8.40 -8.75 -1.03
C LEU A 163 7.09 -9.53 -0.81
N ASN A 164 6.95 -10.70 -1.43
CA ASN A 164 5.73 -11.52 -1.50
C ASN A 164 4.48 -10.68 -1.81
N LYS A 165 4.51 -9.86 -2.86
CA LYS A 165 3.32 -9.11 -3.26
C LYS A 165 2.28 -10.00 -3.94
N GLY A 166 2.70 -11.12 -4.54
CA GLY A 166 1.80 -12.09 -5.18
C GLY A 166 1.25 -11.63 -6.53
N TYR A 167 1.85 -10.62 -7.14
CA TYR A 167 1.57 -10.13 -8.49
C TYR A 167 2.86 -9.59 -9.14
N SER A 168 2.80 -9.30 -10.44
CA SER A 168 3.93 -8.85 -11.26
C SER A 168 3.95 -7.33 -11.50
N VAL A 169 5.03 -6.84 -12.10
CA VAL A 169 5.15 -5.45 -12.58
C VAL A 169 4.01 -5.08 -13.53
N GLU A 170 3.53 -6.01 -14.36
CA GLU A 170 2.40 -5.78 -15.26
C GLU A 170 1.11 -5.40 -14.50
N THR A 171 0.93 -5.95 -13.29
CA THR A 171 -0.19 -5.57 -12.41
C THR A 171 -0.05 -4.13 -11.94
N ASN A 172 1.16 -3.70 -11.56
CA ASN A 172 1.42 -2.30 -11.20
C ASN A 172 1.17 -1.36 -12.38
N VAL A 173 1.66 -1.71 -13.58
CA VAL A 173 1.43 -0.93 -14.81
C VAL A 173 -0.05 -0.80 -15.12
N SER A 174 -0.79 -1.92 -15.04
CA SER A 174 -2.23 -1.93 -15.28
C SER A 174 -2.98 -1.06 -14.27
N ALA A 175 -2.60 -1.12 -12.98
CA ALA A 175 -3.18 -0.27 -11.94
C ALA A 175 -2.92 1.23 -12.22
N ILE A 176 -1.71 1.59 -12.64
CA ILE A 176 -1.36 2.98 -13.00
C ILE A 176 -2.17 3.47 -14.20
N ARG A 177 -2.30 2.64 -15.25
CA ARG A 177 -3.16 2.96 -16.40
C ARG A 177 -4.61 3.15 -15.99
N LEU A 178 -5.12 2.34 -15.07
CA LEU A 178 -6.46 2.49 -14.54
C LEU A 178 -6.62 3.80 -13.77
N MET A 179 -5.68 4.15 -12.88
CA MET A 179 -5.71 5.40 -12.12
C MET A 179 -5.77 6.63 -13.05
N ARG A 180 -4.90 6.68 -14.07
CA ARG A 180 -4.90 7.75 -15.07
C ARG A 180 -6.22 7.86 -15.82
N ARG A 181 -6.76 6.73 -16.27
CA ARG A 181 -8.05 6.69 -16.97
C ARG A 181 -9.20 7.16 -16.09
N LEU A 182 -9.26 6.69 -14.84
CA LEU A 182 -10.28 7.14 -13.89
C LEU A 182 -10.19 8.64 -13.59
N LYS A 183 -8.98 9.22 -13.59
CA LYS A 183 -8.81 10.67 -13.46
C LYS A 183 -9.36 11.43 -14.66
N GLU A 184 -9.14 10.94 -15.87
CA GLU A 184 -9.72 11.54 -17.09
C GLU A 184 -11.25 11.47 -17.06
N GLU A 185 -11.81 10.35 -16.60
CA GLU A 185 -13.25 10.14 -16.53
C GLU A 185 -13.94 10.89 -15.37
N PHE A 186 -13.24 11.10 -14.25
CA PHE A 186 -13.75 11.72 -13.03
C PHE A 186 -12.79 12.80 -12.47
N PRO A 187 -12.50 13.87 -13.24
CA PRO A 187 -11.43 14.82 -12.92
C PRO A 187 -11.60 15.54 -11.58
N GLU A 188 -12.84 15.83 -11.18
CA GLU A 188 -13.15 16.54 -9.93
C GLU A 188 -13.31 15.62 -8.72
N ASN A 189 -13.55 14.32 -8.95
CA ASN A 189 -13.94 13.37 -7.90
C ASN A 189 -12.87 12.34 -7.60
N PHE A 190 -12.01 11.99 -8.56
CA PHE A 190 -10.93 11.04 -8.35
C PHE A 190 -9.58 11.77 -8.29
N LEU A 191 -8.86 11.55 -7.21
CA LEU A 191 -7.51 12.05 -6.97
C LEU A 191 -6.58 10.86 -6.76
N TYR A 192 -5.38 10.90 -7.30
CA TYR A 192 -4.36 9.86 -7.11
C TYR A 192 -2.94 10.39 -7.26
N ALA A 193 -2.73 11.59 -7.79
CA ALA A 193 -1.39 12.07 -8.08
C ALA A 193 -0.67 12.54 -6.81
N THR A 194 0.66 12.52 -6.84
CA THR A 194 1.50 13.07 -5.76
C THR A 194 1.23 14.55 -5.49
N SER A 195 0.92 15.33 -6.53
CA SER A 195 0.49 16.74 -6.42
C SER A 195 -0.86 16.92 -5.72
N GLU A 196 -1.68 15.87 -5.65
CA GLU A 196 -2.97 15.83 -4.97
C GLU A 196 -2.86 15.27 -3.54
N GLY A 197 -1.64 14.97 -3.09
CA GLY A 197 -1.34 14.45 -1.76
C GLY A 197 -1.26 12.93 -1.67
N ALA A 198 -1.21 12.20 -2.79
CA ALA A 198 -0.98 10.76 -2.76
C ALA A 198 0.50 10.41 -2.53
N GLY A 199 0.73 9.28 -1.85
CA GLY A 199 2.03 8.68 -1.63
C GLY A 199 1.97 7.19 -1.93
N HIS A 200 2.05 6.83 -3.20
CA HIS A 200 2.07 5.42 -3.59
C HIS A 200 3.38 4.74 -3.17
N GLY A 201 3.28 3.48 -2.71
CA GLY A 201 4.40 2.75 -2.15
C GLY A 201 5.47 2.46 -3.20
N PHE A 202 6.71 2.85 -2.92
CA PHE A 202 7.89 2.50 -3.71
C PHE A 202 9.07 2.29 -2.76
N ILE A 203 9.54 1.05 -2.68
CA ILE A 203 10.57 0.59 -1.75
C ILE A 203 11.90 0.51 -2.50
N HIS A 204 12.80 1.43 -2.16
CA HIS A 204 14.18 1.46 -2.64
C HIS A 204 15.03 2.31 -1.68
N PRO A 205 16.25 1.87 -1.31
CA PRO A 205 16.90 0.63 -1.71
C PRO A 205 16.36 -0.65 -1.07
N THR A 206 16.72 -1.79 -1.67
CA THR A 206 16.45 -3.15 -1.17
C THR A 206 17.73 -4.01 -1.13
N PRO A 207 17.81 -5.06 -0.29
CA PRO A 207 18.94 -5.99 -0.26
C PRO A 207 19.20 -6.73 -1.58
N TRP A 208 18.22 -6.71 -2.49
CA TRP A 208 18.28 -7.41 -3.78
C TRP A 208 18.60 -6.47 -4.94
N ASP A 209 18.82 -5.18 -4.67
CA ASP A 209 19.18 -4.22 -5.70
C ASP A 209 20.50 -4.61 -6.37
N SER A 210 20.50 -4.53 -7.70
CA SER A 210 21.61 -4.87 -8.57
C SER A 210 21.61 -3.89 -9.76
N PRO A 211 22.71 -3.73 -10.50
CA PRO A 211 22.71 -2.92 -11.71
C PRO A 211 21.58 -3.29 -12.69
N ARG A 212 21.24 -4.59 -12.75
CA ARG A 212 20.15 -5.10 -13.57
C ARG A 212 18.77 -4.65 -13.06
N THR A 213 18.44 -4.92 -11.79
CA THR A 213 17.10 -4.58 -11.24
C THR A 213 16.87 -3.08 -11.21
N LEU A 214 17.93 -2.29 -10.98
CA LEU A 214 17.89 -0.83 -11.08
C LEU A 214 17.70 -0.36 -12.53
N GLY A 215 18.36 -1.00 -13.50
CA GLY A 215 18.18 -0.71 -14.93
C GLY A 215 16.76 -0.99 -15.39
N GLU A 216 16.20 -2.14 -15.03
CA GLU A 216 14.81 -2.53 -15.30
C GLU A 216 13.84 -1.51 -14.69
N ALA A 217 13.97 -1.19 -13.41
CA ALA A 217 13.11 -0.23 -12.74
C ALA A 217 13.19 1.17 -13.36
N ARG A 218 14.40 1.67 -13.68
CA ARG A 218 14.59 2.98 -14.34
C ARG A 218 13.94 3.03 -15.71
N ALA A 219 14.10 1.97 -16.52
CA ALA A 219 13.47 1.88 -17.83
C ALA A 219 11.93 1.99 -17.71
N PHE A 220 11.33 1.29 -16.74
CA PHE A 220 9.90 1.41 -16.45
C PHE A 220 9.49 2.81 -15.99
N ILE A 221 10.22 3.39 -15.04
CA ILE A 221 9.93 4.72 -14.50
C ILE A 221 9.91 5.78 -15.61
N LEU A 222 10.89 5.73 -16.51
CA LEU A 222 10.99 6.65 -17.64
C LEU A 222 9.90 6.40 -18.68
N ALA A 223 9.71 5.15 -19.11
CA ALA A 223 8.75 4.80 -20.16
C ALA A 223 7.30 5.15 -19.79
N TYR A 224 6.96 5.06 -18.50
CA TYR A 224 5.61 5.37 -18.01
C TYR A 224 5.49 6.75 -17.36
N GLY A 225 6.56 7.55 -17.33
CA GLY A 225 6.55 8.91 -16.77
C GLY A 225 6.20 8.96 -15.28
N LEU A 226 6.61 7.95 -14.50
CA LEU A 226 6.10 7.75 -13.14
C LEU A 226 6.49 8.87 -12.15
N ASN A 227 7.54 9.64 -12.45
CA ASN A 227 7.94 10.79 -11.64
C ASN A 227 6.98 11.99 -11.75
N GLN A 228 6.04 11.97 -12.70
CA GLN A 228 5.12 13.08 -12.94
C GLN A 228 3.92 13.06 -11.98
N ASP A 229 3.47 11.87 -11.60
CA ASP A 229 2.20 11.67 -10.91
C ASP A 229 2.22 10.54 -9.87
N ILE A 230 3.06 9.50 -10.04
CA ILE A 230 3.03 8.30 -9.19
C ILE A 230 4.08 8.32 -8.08
N LEU A 231 5.34 8.58 -8.42
CA LEU A 231 6.46 8.39 -7.51
C LEU A 231 6.73 9.63 -6.66
N PRO A 232 7.00 9.45 -5.36
CA PRO A 232 7.47 10.53 -4.52
C PRO A 232 8.87 11.01 -4.94
N PRO A 233 9.29 12.24 -4.58
CA PRO A 233 10.64 12.74 -4.86
C PRO A 233 11.77 11.90 -4.25
N ARG A 234 11.48 11.12 -3.20
CA ARG A 234 12.41 10.22 -2.54
C ARG A 234 11.72 8.89 -2.26
N SER A 235 12.39 7.78 -2.54
CA SER A 235 11.91 6.45 -2.20
C SER A 235 12.03 6.18 -0.70
N THR A 236 11.28 5.18 -0.23
CA THR A 236 11.40 4.67 1.14
C THR A 236 12.36 3.47 1.12
N PRO A 237 13.45 3.45 1.91
CA PRO A 237 14.29 2.26 2.03
C PRO A 237 13.48 1.09 2.60
N LEU A 238 13.85 -0.14 2.23
CA LEU A 238 13.25 -1.32 2.87
C LEU A 238 13.60 -1.33 4.37
N ILE A 239 12.61 -1.13 5.23
CA ILE A 239 12.80 -1.29 6.67
C ILE A 239 12.45 -2.72 7.06
N ILE A 240 13.43 -3.46 7.60
CA ILE A 240 13.23 -4.83 8.08
C ILE A 240 13.03 -4.79 9.59
N HIS A 241 11.82 -5.11 10.03
CA HIS A 241 11.46 -5.22 11.44
C HIS A 241 11.62 -6.66 11.94
N HIS A 242 12.00 -6.84 13.21
CA HIS A 242 12.12 -8.18 13.80
C HIS A 242 10.82 -9.02 13.73
N ALA A 243 9.68 -8.33 13.75
CA ALA A 243 8.35 -8.94 13.74
C ALA A 243 7.84 -9.31 12.33
N CYS A 244 8.48 -8.88 11.24
CA CYS A 244 8.06 -9.29 9.90
C CYS A 244 8.77 -10.59 9.45
N ALA A 245 8.33 -11.16 8.32
CA ALA A 245 8.92 -12.39 7.79
C ALA A 245 10.37 -12.17 7.31
N LEU A 246 10.71 -10.98 6.85
CA LEU A 246 12.11 -10.63 6.53
C LEU A 246 13.01 -10.62 7.78
N GLY A 247 12.47 -10.37 8.97
CA GLY A 247 13.24 -10.55 10.21
C GLY A 247 13.64 -12.01 10.45
N GLU A 248 12.79 -12.97 10.03
CA GLU A 248 13.12 -14.40 10.06
C GLU A 248 14.12 -14.78 8.96
N TRP A 249 13.96 -14.20 7.78
CA TRP A 249 14.92 -14.35 6.68
C TRP A 249 16.33 -13.93 7.09
N ILE A 250 16.48 -12.77 7.74
CA ILE A 250 17.77 -12.32 8.26
C ILE A 250 18.34 -13.32 9.28
N ARG A 251 17.54 -13.82 10.23
CA ARG A 251 18.03 -14.78 11.23
C ARG A 251 18.60 -16.04 10.58
N ARG A 252 17.97 -16.54 9.53
CA ARG A 252 18.49 -17.67 8.76
C ARG A 252 19.79 -17.36 8.04
N LEU A 253 19.91 -16.15 7.45
CA LEU A 253 21.17 -15.72 6.85
C LEU A 253 22.29 -15.60 7.90
N GLU A 254 22.00 -15.04 9.07
CA GLU A 254 22.97 -14.93 10.18
C GLU A 254 23.47 -16.32 10.63
N GLU A 255 22.57 -17.30 10.74
CA GLU A 255 22.89 -18.67 11.12
C GLU A 255 23.67 -19.42 10.03
N GLU A 256 23.21 -19.37 8.78
CA GLU A 256 23.83 -20.11 7.66
C GLU A 256 25.20 -19.54 7.27
N GLU A 257 25.41 -18.24 7.45
CA GLU A 257 26.61 -17.53 6.96
C GLU A 257 27.55 -17.10 8.08
N GLY A 258 27.21 -17.38 9.34
CA GLY A 258 28.02 -16.99 10.51
C GLY A 258 28.23 -15.48 10.63
N LEU A 259 27.25 -14.68 10.16
CA LEU A 259 27.29 -13.22 10.22
C LEU A 259 26.34 -12.67 11.27
N LYS A 260 26.54 -11.40 11.67
CA LYS A 260 25.63 -10.71 12.59
C LYS A 260 25.39 -9.28 12.14
N LEU A 261 24.14 -8.95 11.87
CA LEU A 261 23.74 -7.60 11.47
C LEU A 261 23.50 -6.70 12.68
N LYS A 262 23.67 -5.39 12.49
CA LYS A 262 23.36 -4.42 13.53
C LYS A 262 21.85 -4.29 13.69
N ARG A 263 21.44 -3.87 14.88
CA ARG A 263 20.03 -3.72 15.27
C ARG A 263 19.88 -2.37 15.96
N SER A 264 18.87 -1.60 15.55
CA SER A 264 18.52 -0.32 16.15
C SER A 264 17.07 -0.36 16.58
N GLY A 265 16.84 -0.50 17.88
CA GLY A 265 15.52 -0.78 18.44
C GLY A 265 14.95 -2.08 17.85
N SER A 266 13.85 -1.94 17.10
CA SER A 266 13.16 -3.07 16.49
C SER A 266 13.50 -3.31 15.01
N ILE A 267 14.42 -2.50 14.46
CA ILE A 267 14.88 -2.53 13.07
C ILE A 267 16.19 -3.30 12.97
N ILE A 268 16.33 -4.11 11.91
CA ILE A 268 17.57 -4.76 11.51
C ILE A 268 18.23 -3.92 10.41
N GLU A 269 19.46 -3.48 10.66
CA GLU A 269 20.29 -2.73 9.72
C GLU A 269 20.93 -3.72 8.73
N TRP A 270 20.35 -3.82 7.54
CA TRP A 270 20.90 -4.62 6.44
C TRP A 270 21.78 -3.81 5.49
N TRP A 271 21.73 -2.49 5.58
CA TRP A 271 22.53 -1.52 4.81
C TRP A 271 23.75 -1.07 5.61
#